data_AF-A0A925NV13-F1
#
_entry.id   AF-A0A925NV13-F1
#
_cell.length_a   1.000
_cell.length_b   1.000
_cell.length_c   1.000
_cell.angle_alpha   90.00
_cell.angle_beta   90.00
_cell.angle_gamma   90.00
#
_symmetry.space_group_name_H-M   'P 1'
#
loop_
_entity.id
_entity.type
_entity.pdbx_description
1 polymer ?
#
loop_
_entity_poly.entity_id
_entity_poly.type
_entity_poly.pdbx_seq_one_letter_code
_entity_poly.pdbx_strand_id
1 'polypeptide(L)'
;PGSKLQVGFNRQVDAEVYLEKLKNNQLTEILNFEEVTAGDTYFIPAGRVHAIGKGILLAEIQQTSDITYRIYDYDRRDNEGNPRELHTDLALDAIDFTIFPEYKTKAVAKANESVELGKCPYFTTNVLDLTQVVD
;
A
#
# COMPACT_ATOMS: atom_id res chain seq x y z
N PRO A 1 -6.10 5.13 17.03
CA PRO A 1 -6.09 6.53 16.53
C PRO A 1 -4.69 6.92 16.08
N GLY A 2 -4.55 7.49 14.88
CA GLY A 2 -3.25 7.88 14.31
C GLY A 2 -2.47 6.76 13.60
N SER A 3 -3.09 5.61 13.33
CA SER A 3 -2.51 4.59 12.44
C SER A 3 -2.52 5.14 11.00
N LYS A 4 -1.41 4.96 10.28
CA LYS A 4 -1.25 5.51 8.93
C LYS A 4 -0.82 4.44 7.93
N LEU A 5 -1.46 4.42 6.77
CA LEU A 5 -1.00 3.68 5.60
C LEU A 5 -0.17 4.62 4.74
N GLN A 6 1.01 4.19 4.31
CA GLN A 6 1.75 4.91 3.28
C GLN A 6 1.33 4.34 1.92
N VAL A 7 0.83 5.19 1.02
CA VAL A 7 0.34 4.76 -0.30
C VAL A 7 0.53 5.87 -1.33
N GLY A 8 1.33 5.57 -2.36
CA GLY A 8 1.68 6.50 -3.43
C GLY A 8 2.52 7.70 -2.97
N PHE A 9 2.53 8.73 -3.80
CA PHE A 9 3.28 9.97 -3.59
C PHE A 9 2.36 11.11 -3.19
N ASN A 10 2.89 12.08 -2.41
CA ASN A 10 2.15 13.24 -1.91
C ASN A 10 2.12 14.44 -2.90
N ARG A 11 2.88 14.33 -3.97
CA ARG A 11 2.97 15.29 -5.08
C ARG A 11 3.38 14.54 -6.35
N GLN A 12 3.28 15.21 -7.49
CA GLN A 12 3.84 14.67 -8.72
C GLN A 12 5.34 14.41 -8.52
N VAL A 13 5.76 13.19 -8.83
CA VAL A 13 7.15 12.72 -8.76
C VAL A 13 7.44 12.03 -10.08
N ASP A 14 8.68 12.09 -10.53
CA ASP A 14 9.22 11.28 -11.60
C ASP A 14 10.43 10.49 -11.08
N ALA A 15 11.02 9.67 -11.95
CA ALA A 15 12.19 8.86 -11.63
C ALA A 15 13.38 9.71 -11.14
N GLU A 16 13.56 10.92 -11.68
CA GLU A 16 14.69 11.80 -11.38
C GLU A 16 14.57 12.38 -9.96
N VAL A 17 13.40 12.93 -9.63
CA VAL A 17 13.08 13.42 -8.28
C VAL A 17 13.13 12.27 -7.27
N TYR A 18 12.62 11.10 -7.63
CA TYR A 18 12.69 9.92 -6.77
C TYR A 18 14.14 9.50 -6.46
N LEU A 19 15.00 9.44 -7.48
CA LEU A 19 16.41 9.09 -7.33
C LEU A 19 17.18 10.12 -6.52
N GLU A 20 16.90 11.41 -6.71
CA GLU A 20 17.47 12.50 -5.91
C GLU A 20 17.11 12.32 -4.44
N LYS A 21 15.83 12.10 -4.14
CA LYS A 21 15.35 11.88 -2.76
C LYS A 21 15.87 10.59 -2.14
N LEU A 22 16.01 9.53 -2.93
CA LEU A 22 16.63 8.28 -2.49
C LEU A 22 18.10 8.49 -2.08
N LYS A 23 18.92 9.10 -2.95
CA LYS A 23 20.35 9.35 -2.69
C LYS A 23 20.59 10.23 -1.46
N ASN A 24 19.66 11.13 -1.18
CA ASN A 24 19.74 12.07 -0.07
C ASN A 24 19.08 11.55 1.23
N ASN A 25 18.58 10.31 1.28
CA ASN A 25 17.80 9.76 2.41
C ASN A 25 16.55 10.59 2.77
N GLN A 26 15.90 11.16 1.76
CA GLN A 26 14.75 12.07 1.87
C GLN A 26 13.47 11.49 1.24
N LEU A 27 13.40 10.18 1.01
CA LEU A 27 12.22 9.56 0.40
C LEU A 27 10.93 9.89 1.15
N THR A 28 10.96 9.93 2.48
CA THR A 28 9.77 10.24 3.29
C THR A 28 9.13 11.59 2.99
N GLU A 29 9.87 12.54 2.40
CA GLU A 29 9.35 13.85 1.99
C GLU A 29 8.39 13.78 0.79
N ILE A 30 8.47 12.72 -0.01
CA ILE A 30 7.65 12.54 -1.23
C ILE A 30 6.56 11.49 -1.07
N LEU A 31 6.55 10.72 0.02
CA LEU A 31 5.55 9.68 0.26
C LEU A 31 4.25 10.27 0.81
N ASN A 32 3.13 9.71 0.37
CA ASN A 32 1.81 10.05 0.90
C ASN A 32 1.42 9.10 2.05
N PHE A 33 0.88 9.68 3.13
CA PHE A 33 0.45 8.94 4.31
C PHE A 33 -1.00 9.29 4.62
N GLU A 34 -1.89 8.30 4.58
CA GLU A 34 -3.29 8.44 4.91
C GLU A 34 -3.59 7.86 6.30
N GLU A 35 -4.38 8.57 7.10
CA GLU A 35 -4.90 8.01 8.34
C GLU A 35 -5.97 6.97 8.04
N VAL A 36 -5.89 5.83 8.74
CA VAL A 36 -6.79 4.70 8.52
C VAL A 36 -7.62 4.39 9.76
N THR A 37 -8.82 3.88 9.50
CA THR A 37 -9.77 3.38 10.49
C THR A 37 -10.25 1.98 10.11
N ALA A 38 -10.82 1.26 11.08
CA ALA A 38 -11.36 -0.08 10.82
C ALA A 38 -12.44 -0.04 9.74
N GLY A 39 -12.38 -0.98 8.80
CA GLY A 39 -13.27 -1.04 7.63
C GLY A 39 -12.76 -0.32 6.39
N ASP A 40 -11.72 0.52 6.51
CA ASP A 40 -11.09 1.11 5.32
C ASP A 40 -10.51 0.03 4.40
N THR A 41 -10.66 0.25 3.10
CA THR A 41 -10.15 -0.66 2.06
C THR A 41 -9.30 0.12 1.06
N TYR A 42 -8.19 -0.47 0.65
CA TYR A 42 -7.27 0.08 -0.34
C TYR A 42 -6.97 -0.96 -1.40
N PHE A 43 -7.16 -0.60 -2.67
CA PHE A 43 -6.74 -1.42 -3.79
C PHE A 43 -5.36 -0.95 -4.27
N ILE A 44 -4.35 -1.81 -4.11
CA ILE A 44 -2.95 -1.50 -4.41
C ILE A 44 -2.53 -2.26 -5.68
N PRO A 45 -2.52 -1.61 -6.86
CA PRO A 45 -2.00 -2.22 -8.07
C PRO A 45 -0.47 -2.36 -8.02
N ALA A 46 0.06 -3.25 -8.86
CA ALA A 46 1.51 -3.42 -9.02
C ALA A 46 2.20 -2.09 -9.37
N GLY A 47 3.41 -1.90 -8.86
CA GLY A 47 4.20 -0.68 -9.04
C GLY A 47 3.86 0.47 -8.08
N ARG A 48 2.75 0.38 -7.32
CA ARG A 48 2.43 1.38 -6.31
C ARG A 48 3.38 1.28 -5.13
N VAL A 49 4.08 2.37 -4.82
CA VAL A 49 4.87 2.47 -3.58
C VAL A 49 3.92 2.48 -2.39
N HIS A 50 4.11 1.59 -1.42
CA HIS A 50 3.27 1.52 -0.23
C HIS A 50 4.01 0.88 0.96
N ALA A 51 3.52 1.15 2.17
CA ALA A 51 3.96 0.50 3.39
C ALA A 51 2.84 0.51 4.45
N ILE A 52 2.74 -0.59 5.21
CA ILE A 52 1.81 -0.72 6.32
C ILE A 52 2.44 -0.12 7.57
N GLY A 53 1.82 0.92 8.13
CA GLY A 53 2.27 1.55 9.37
C GLY A 53 1.90 0.74 10.62
N LYS A 54 2.47 1.15 11.75
CA LYS A 54 2.21 0.51 13.06
C LYS A 54 0.73 0.61 13.46
N GLY A 55 0.25 -0.40 14.19
CA GLY A 55 -1.10 -0.39 14.76
C GLY A 55 -2.21 -0.65 13.73
N ILE A 56 -1.88 -1.31 12.62
CA ILE A 56 -2.84 -1.78 11.62
C ILE A 56 -2.91 -3.31 11.70
N LEU A 57 -4.12 -3.83 11.87
CA LEU A 57 -4.45 -5.24 11.61
C LEU A 57 -5.27 -5.25 10.31
N LEU A 58 -4.94 -6.15 9.40
CA LEU A 58 -5.54 -6.19 8.07
C LEU A 58 -5.65 -7.61 7.53
N ALA A 59 -6.55 -7.79 6.58
CA ALA A 59 -6.57 -8.93 5.66
C ALA A 59 -6.01 -8.46 4.31
N GLU A 60 -4.96 -9.12 3.83
CA GLU A 60 -4.34 -8.82 2.54
C GLU A 60 -4.70 -9.89 1.53
N ILE A 61 -5.32 -9.46 0.42
CA ILE A 61 -5.67 -10.33 -0.70
C ILE A 61 -4.70 -9.97 -1.83
N GLN A 62 -3.80 -10.90 -2.15
CA GLN A 62 -2.75 -10.70 -3.13
C GLN A 62 -2.61 -11.90 -4.06
N GLN A 63 -1.95 -11.69 -5.20
CA GLN A 63 -1.52 -12.79 -6.07
C GLN A 63 -0.56 -13.72 -5.31
N THR A 64 -0.46 -14.97 -5.72
CA THR A 64 0.58 -15.90 -5.23
C THR A 64 1.94 -15.50 -5.81
N SER A 65 2.50 -14.41 -5.29
CA SER A 65 3.80 -13.83 -5.61
C SER A 65 4.47 -13.41 -4.31
N ASP A 66 5.79 -13.53 -4.25
CA ASP A 66 6.60 -13.10 -3.10
C ASP A 66 7.65 -12.04 -3.49
N ILE A 67 7.46 -11.41 -4.66
CA ILE A 67 8.37 -10.37 -5.15
C ILE A 67 8.10 -9.06 -4.41
N THR A 68 9.08 -8.58 -3.65
CA THR A 68 9.04 -7.28 -2.98
C THR A 68 10.31 -6.49 -3.23
N TYR A 69 10.19 -5.33 -3.87
CA TYR A 69 11.31 -4.39 -3.98
C TYR A 69 11.27 -3.35 -2.86
N ARG A 70 12.09 -3.58 -1.85
CA ARG A 70 12.22 -2.65 -0.72
C ARG A 70 13.06 -1.45 -1.10
N ILE A 71 12.50 -0.24 -0.99
CA ILE A 71 13.20 1.00 -1.34
C ILE A 71 13.78 1.73 -0.14
N TYR A 72 13.18 1.54 1.04
CA TYR A 72 13.61 2.13 2.30
C TYR A 72 13.09 1.30 3.47
N ASP A 73 13.86 1.25 4.55
CA ASP A 73 13.49 0.44 5.72
C ASP A 73 13.58 1.13 7.08
N TYR A 74 13.63 2.47 7.08
CA TYR A 74 13.72 3.28 8.30
C TYR A 74 14.94 2.95 9.16
N ASP A 75 16.06 2.62 8.50
CA ASP A 75 17.33 2.24 9.12
C ASP A 75 17.21 1.14 10.19
N ARG A 76 16.17 0.31 10.08
CA ARG A 76 15.96 -0.82 10.98
C ARG A 76 17.05 -1.86 10.78
N ARG A 77 17.47 -2.44 11.90
CA ARG A 77 18.41 -3.54 11.95
C ARG A 77 17.70 -4.81 12.36
N ASP A 78 18.14 -5.93 11.81
CA ASP A 78 17.71 -7.24 12.25
C ASP A 78 18.30 -7.60 13.63
N ASN A 79 17.99 -8.81 14.11
CA ASN A 79 18.45 -9.30 15.41
C ASN A 79 19.98 -9.44 15.50
N GLU A 80 20.67 -9.48 14.35
CA GLU A 80 22.13 -9.57 14.25
C GLU A 80 22.78 -8.20 14.08
N GLY A 81 21.98 -7.14 13.95
CA GLY A 81 22.44 -5.77 13.76
C GLY A 81 22.65 -5.37 12.30
N ASN A 82 22.29 -6.20 11.32
CA ASN A 82 22.47 -5.90 9.90
C ASN A 82 21.28 -5.10 9.33
N PRO A 83 21.53 -4.17 8.40
CA PRO A 83 20.45 -3.54 7.63
C PRO A 83 19.82 -4.57 6.69
N ARG A 84 18.50 -4.48 6.48
CA ARG A 84 17.82 -5.32 5.50
C ARG A 84 18.15 -4.90 4.08
N GLU A 85 18.13 -5.87 3.18
CA GLU A 85 18.37 -5.66 1.76
C GLU A 85 17.33 -4.71 1.14
N LEU A 86 17.85 -3.78 0.34
CA LEU A 86 17.10 -2.84 -0.49
C LEU A 86 17.30 -3.20 -1.96
N HIS A 87 16.26 -3.00 -2.77
CA HIS A 87 16.22 -3.37 -4.20
C HIS A 87 15.90 -2.13 -5.04
N THR A 88 16.66 -1.05 -4.85
CA THR A 88 16.31 0.28 -5.38
C THR A 88 16.33 0.35 -6.90
N ASP A 89 17.25 -0.36 -7.55
CA ASP A 89 17.37 -0.35 -9.01
C ASP A 89 16.19 -1.08 -9.66
N LEU A 90 15.85 -2.27 -9.15
CA LEU A 90 14.67 -3.03 -9.59
C LEU A 90 13.37 -2.30 -9.28
N ALA A 91 13.32 -1.58 -8.15
CA ALA A 91 12.17 -0.76 -7.80
C ALA A 91 11.97 0.38 -8.81
N LEU A 92 13.03 1.03 -9.27
CA LEU A 92 12.94 2.16 -10.19
C LEU A 92 12.19 1.79 -11.48
N ASP A 93 12.50 0.62 -12.04
CA ASP A 93 11.86 0.11 -13.26
C ASP A 93 10.40 -0.33 -13.03
N ALA A 94 10.06 -0.68 -11.78
CA ALA A 94 8.74 -1.21 -11.42
C ALA A 94 7.76 -0.13 -10.92
N ILE A 95 8.25 1.04 -10.46
CA ILE A 95 7.41 2.06 -9.83
C ILE A 95 6.47 2.71 -10.86
N ASP A 96 5.19 2.75 -10.51
CA ASP A 96 4.21 3.63 -11.16
C ASP A 96 4.22 5.01 -10.46
N PHE A 97 4.71 6.01 -11.17
CA PHE A 97 4.80 7.40 -10.71
C PHE A 97 3.49 8.19 -10.81
N THR A 98 2.39 7.56 -11.23
CA THR A 98 1.07 8.19 -11.31
C THR A 98 0.56 8.56 -9.92
N ILE A 99 0.25 9.84 -9.72
CA ILE A 99 -0.42 10.33 -8.50
C ILE A 99 -1.93 10.30 -8.67
N PHE A 100 -2.63 9.92 -7.60
CA PHE A 100 -4.08 9.94 -7.53
C PHE A 100 -4.53 10.90 -6.42
N PRO A 101 -5.67 11.59 -6.60
CA PRO A 101 -6.20 12.48 -5.56
C PRO A 101 -6.70 11.71 -4.33
N GLU A 102 -6.96 10.42 -4.47
CA GLU A 102 -7.46 9.55 -3.42
C GLU A 102 -7.10 8.10 -3.71
N TYR A 103 -6.59 7.37 -2.70
CA TYR A 103 -6.23 5.96 -2.83
C TYR A 103 -7.23 5.02 -2.12
N LYS A 104 -8.02 5.56 -1.20
CA LYS A 104 -9.05 4.80 -0.47
C LYS A 104 -10.18 4.37 -1.40
N THR A 105 -10.59 3.12 -1.26
CA THR A 105 -11.74 2.56 -1.98
C THR A 105 -13.03 3.09 -1.37
N LYS A 106 -13.94 3.64 -2.19
CA LYS A 106 -15.22 4.23 -1.74
C LYS A 106 -16.36 3.22 -1.54
N ALA A 107 -16.07 1.94 -1.61
CA ALA A 107 -17.07 0.90 -1.43
C ALA A 107 -17.54 0.88 0.03
N VAL A 108 -18.85 0.96 0.23
CA VAL A 108 -19.48 0.90 1.55
C VAL A 108 -20.24 -0.42 1.63
N ALA A 109 -19.93 -1.22 2.65
CA ALA A 109 -20.64 -2.47 2.90
C ALA A 109 -22.14 -2.21 3.08
N LYS A 110 -22.94 -3.15 2.58
CA LYS A 110 -24.40 -3.10 2.68
C LYS A 110 -24.90 -4.41 3.26
N ALA A 111 -25.87 -4.32 4.16
CA ALA A 111 -26.42 -5.47 4.84
C ALA A 111 -26.99 -6.47 3.82
N ASN A 112 -26.54 -7.72 3.90
CA ASN A 112 -26.93 -8.86 3.07
C ASN A 112 -26.72 -8.66 1.55
N GLU A 113 -25.87 -7.72 1.16
CA GLU A 113 -25.50 -7.47 -0.23
C GLU A 113 -23.99 -7.67 -0.42
N SER A 114 -23.61 -8.31 -1.52
CA SER A 114 -22.21 -8.39 -1.93
C SER A 114 -21.79 -7.08 -2.58
N VAL A 115 -20.83 -6.38 -1.97
CA VAL A 115 -20.28 -5.12 -2.48
C VAL A 115 -18.85 -5.33 -2.95
N GLU A 116 -18.55 -4.99 -4.20
CA GLU A 116 -17.19 -5.10 -4.75
C GLU A 116 -16.24 -4.08 -4.11
N LEU A 117 -15.15 -4.59 -3.54
CA LEU A 117 -14.05 -3.81 -2.97
C LEU A 117 -12.94 -3.55 -3.98
N GLY A 118 -12.76 -4.43 -4.96
CA GLY A 118 -11.75 -4.28 -5.99
C GLY A 118 -11.69 -5.47 -6.93
N LYS A 119 -11.25 -5.20 -8.15
CA LYS A 119 -11.17 -6.20 -9.22
C LYS A 119 -9.93 -5.99 -10.06
N CYS A 120 -9.26 -7.08 -10.37
CA CYS A 120 -8.18 -7.14 -11.34
C CYS A 120 -8.24 -8.46 -12.13
N PRO A 121 -7.35 -8.68 -13.11
CA PRO A 121 -7.31 -9.93 -13.87
C PRO A 121 -7.11 -11.19 -13.01
N TYR A 122 -6.59 -11.04 -11.79
CA TYR A 122 -6.19 -12.15 -10.93
C TYR A 122 -7.22 -12.51 -9.85
N PHE A 123 -8.00 -11.54 -9.37
CA PHE A 123 -9.01 -11.74 -8.34
C PHE A 123 -10.07 -10.64 -8.35
N THR A 124 -11.22 -10.95 -7.73
CA THR A 124 -12.24 -9.98 -7.34
C THR A 124 -12.51 -10.17 -5.85
N THR A 125 -12.48 -9.09 -5.09
CA THR A 125 -12.75 -9.10 -3.66
C THR A 125 -14.05 -8.38 -3.39
N ASN A 126 -14.96 -9.04 -2.68
CA ASN A 126 -16.22 -8.46 -2.23
C ASN A 126 -16.27 -8.46 -0.70
N VAL A 127 -16.97 -7.49 -0.12
CA VAL A 127 -17.40 -7.51 1.28
C VAL A 127 -18.87 -7.92 1.34
N LEU A 128 -19.19 -8.77 2.30
CA LEU A 128 -20.56 -9.20 2.60
C LEU A 128 -20.80 -9.01 4.10
N ASP A 129 -21.68 -8.09 4.44
CA ASP A 129 -22.10 -7.84 5.82
C ASP A 129 -23.41 -8.60 6.10
N LEU A 130 -23.30 -9.78 6.72
CA LEU A 130 -24.45 -10.64 6.99
C LEU A 130 -25.11 -10.25 8.31
N THR A 131 -26.38 -9.84 8.22
CA THR A 131 -27.21 -9.47 9.38
C THR A 131 -28.31 -10.49 9.65
N GLN A 132 -28.46 -11.48 8.77
CA GLN A 132 -29.46 -12.54 8.87
C GLN A 132 -28.81 -13.89 8.57
N VAL A 133 -29.36 -14.94 9.18
CA VAL A 133 -28.99 -16.32 8.84
C VAL A 133 -29.64 -16.67 7.50
N VAL A 134 -28.87 -17.25 6.59
CA VAL A 134 -29.40 -17.82 5.36
C VAL A 134 -29.87 -19.24 5.70
N ASP A 135 -31.17 -19.49 5.59
CA ASP A 135 -31.78 -20.82 5.74
C ASP A 135 -31.34 -21.80 4.64
#